data_AF-A0A968M9P8-F1
#
_entry.id   AF-A0A968M9P8-F1
#
_cell.length_a   1.000
_cell.length_b   1.000
_cell.length_c   1.000
_cell.angle_alpha   90.00
_cell.angle_beta   90.00
_cell.angle_gamma   90.00
#
_symmetry.space_group_name_H-M   'P 1'
#
loop_
_entity.id
_entity.type
_entity.pdbx_description
1 polymer ?
#
loop_
_entity_poly.entity_id
_entity_poly.type
_entity_poly.pdbx_seq_one_letter_code
_entity_poly.pdbx_strand_id
1 'polypeptide(L)'
;MGDDTLLGGLGDDTLIGSVGNDVLVGGPGNDVFVFANVLQGADEIQDLEAGDTIRISALGFGGGLTAGTLPLAQFASGAGVMAATAASQRFLYDTTTGALRFDPDGTGPSPAVLVANLTGAPGLANTQIVVA
;
A
#
# COMPACT_ATOMS: atom_id res chain seq x y z
N MET A 1 -8.12 -14.49 10.39
CA MET A 1 -9.42 -13.87 10.05
C MET A 1 -9.88 -13.20 11.31
N GLY A 2 -9.69 -11.90 11.34
CA GLY A 2 -9.94 -11.04 12.48
C GLY A 2 -9.40 -9.67 12.14
N ASP A 3 -10.04 -8.64 12.67
CA ASP A 3 -9.51 -7.29 12.62
C ASP A 3 -8.53 -7.18 13.79
N ASP A 4 -7.24 -7.25 13.51
CA ASP A 4 -6.18 -7.34 14.50
C ASP A 4 -5.48 -5.97 14.69
N THR A 5 -4.81 -5.78 15.83
CA THR A 5 -3.88 -4.67 16.03
C THR A 5 -2.48 -5.24 16.20
N LEU A 6 -1.59 -4.89 15.27
CA LEU A 6 -0.20 -5.33 15.23
C LEU A 6 0.71 -4.15 15.56
N LEU A 7 1.57 -4.35 16.56
CA LEU A 7 2.57 -3.38 17.00
C LEU A 7 3.95 -4.01 16.76
N GLY A 8 4.79 -3.38 15.93
CA GLY A 8 6.18 -3.81 15.67
C GLY A 8 7.04 -3.61 16.92
N GLY A 9 7.11 -2.36 17.38
CA GLY A 9 7.81 -2.00 18.60
C GLY A 9 9.07 -1.21 18.32
N LEU A 10 10.21 -1.67 18.80
CA LEU A 10 11.51 -1.02 18.55
C LEU A 10 12.33 -1.85 17.57
N GLY A 11 12.94 -1.19 16.59
CA GLY A 11 13.80 -1.82 15.60
C GLY A 11 13.10 -1.95 14.25
N ASP A 12 13.77 -2.61 13.29
CA ASP A 12 13.21 -2.80 11.96
C ASP A 12 12.28 -4.02 11.95
N ASP A 13 10.97 -3.78 11.86
CA ASP A 13 9.94 -4.81 11.96
C ASP A 13 9.33 -5.19 10.60
N THR A 14 8.69 -6.37 10.54
CA THR A 14 7.90 -6.80 9.38
C THR A 14 6.51 -7.21 9.83
N LEU A 15 5.51 -6.43 9.43
CA LEU A 15 4.12 -6.58 9.84
C LEU A 15 3.29 -7.20 8.70
N ILE A 16 2.59 -8.29 9.03
CA ILE A 16 1.69 -9.02 8.12
C ILE A 16 0.33 -9.14 8.83
N GLY A 17 -0.62 -8.27 8.52
CA GLY A 17 -1.97 -8.28 9.10
C GLY A 17 -2.76 -9.56 8.78
N SER A 18 -2.52 -10.13 7.59
CA SER A 18 -3.26 -11.27 7.03
C SER A 18 -4.66 -10.85 6.59
N VAL A 19 -5.71 -11.64 6.88
CA VAL A 19 -7.08 -11.35 6.42
C VAL A 19 -7.88 -10.71 7.55
N GLY A 20 -8.41 -9.52 7.28
CA GLY A 20 -9.04 -8.63 8.25
C GLY A 20 -8.85 -7.18 7.83
N ASN A 21 -9.55 -6.24 8.49
CA ASN A 21 -9.14 -4.84 8.43
C ASN A 21 -8.27 -4.57 9.65
N ASP A 22 -6.96 -4.65 9.47
CA ASP A 22 -6.02 -4.60 10.57
C ASP A 22 -5.53 -3.17 10.86
N VAL A 23 -5.07 -2.93 12.08
CA VAL A 23 -4.34 -1.71 12.47
C VAL A 23 -2.88 -2.08 12.64
N LEU A 24 -2.02 -1.47 11.83
CA LEU A 24 -0.58 -1.74 11.79
C LEU A 24 0.18 -0.51 12.29
N VAL A 25 1.03 -0.72 13.30
CA VAL A 25 1.89 0.31 13.89
C VAL A 25 3.32 -0.22 13.89
N GLY A 26 4.20 0.38 13.10
CA GLY A 26 5.60 -0.04 13.00
C GLY A 26 6.37 0.26 14.28
N GLY A 27 6.31 1.52 14.71
CA GLY A 27 7.14 2.07 15.78
C GLY A 27 8.48 2.63 15.24
N PRO A 28 9.46 2.87 16.12
CA PRO A 28 10.76 3.36 15.69
C PRO A 28 11.57 2.28 14.93
N GLY A 29 11.90 2.55 13.68
CA GLY A 29 12.68 1.64 12.83
C GLY A 29 12.53 1.98 11.35
N ASN A 30 13.05 1.12 10.48
CA ASN A 30 12.60 1.06 9.09
C ASN A 30 11.73 -0.20 8.92
N ASP A 31 10.42 -0.01 8.95
CA ASP A 31 9.47 -1.09 9.03
C ASP A 31 8.96 -1.54 7.66
N VAL A 32 8.48 -2.77 7.59
CA VAL A 32 7.94 -3.38 6.38
C VAL A 32 6.50 -3.81 6.59
N PHE A 33 5.56 -3.14 5.92
CA PHE A 33 4.14 -3.50 5.91
C PHE A 33 3.83 -4.36 4.69
N VAL A 34 3.42 -5.62 4.89
CA VAL A 34 3.31 -6.62 3.82
C VAL A 34 1.86 -6.86 3.41
N PHE A 35 1.58 -6.70 2.12
CA PHE A 35 0.30 -6.99 1.50
C PHE A 35 0.45 -8.16 0.52
N ALA A 36 -0.12 -9.31 0.91
CA ALA A 36 0.00 -10.55 0.16
C ALA A 36 -1.12 -10.72 -0.88
N ASN A 37 -2.25 -10.03 -0.74
CA ASN A 37 -3.36 -10.10 -1.68
C ASN A 37 -4.22 -8.83 -1.62
N VAL A 38 -4.82 -8.43 -2.76
CA VAL A 38 -5.74 -7.29 -2.82
C VAL A 38 -7.04 -7.49 -2.02
N LEU A 39 -7.41 -8.74 -1.74
CA LEU A 39 -8.64 -9.13 -1.02
C LEU A 39 -8.39 -9.43 0.46
N GLN A 40 -7.21 -9.10 1.00
CA GLN A 40 -6.89 -9.40 2.40
C GLN A 40 -7.67 -8.50 3.38
N GLY A 41 -8.11 -7.33 2.92
CA GLY A 41 -8.85 -6.34 3.70
C GLY A 41 -8.23 -4.96 3.52
N ALA A 42 -8.82 -3.95 4.14
CA ALA A 42 -8.36 -2.57 4.07
C ALA A 42 -7.74 -2.18 5.41
N ASP A 43 -6.43 -2.38 5.51
CA ASP A 43 -5.67 -2.12 6.73
C ASP A 43 -5.48 -0.61 6.97
N GLU A 44 -5.23 -0.22 8.21
CA GLU A 44 -4.81 1.12 8.62
C GLU A 44 -3.33 1.06 9.04
N ILE A 45 -2.47 1.83 8.38
CA ILE A 45 -1.08 2.03 8.82
C ILE A 45 -1.01 3.37 9.55
N GLN A 46 -0.68 3.36 10.85
CA GLN A 46 -0.83 4.54 11.70
C GLN A 46 0.36 5.50 11.70
N ASP A 47 1.55 5.00 11.42
CA ASP A 47 2.81 5.70 11.66
C ASP A 47 3.82 5.55 10.52
N LEU A 48 3.35 5.41 9.27
CA LEU A 48 4.26 5.29 8.12
C LEU A 48 5.22 6.50 8.03
N GLU A 49 6.52 6.23 8.12
CA GLU A 49 7.61 7.18 7.98
C GLU A 49 8.37 6.99 6.66
N ALA A 50 9.33 7.90 6.38
CA ALA A 50 10.10 7.87 5.13
C ALA A 50 11.05 6.65 5.00
N GLY A 51 11.44 6.05 6.12
CA GLY A 51 12.27 4.84 6.16
C GLY A 51 11.51 3.55 5.85
N ASP A 52 10.19 3.57 6.02
CA ASP A 52 9.36 2.38 5.90
C ASP A 52 9.09 1.98 4.47
N THR A 53 8.76 0.71 4.32
CA THR A 53 8.45 0.07 3.04
C THR A 53 7.10 -0.61 3.07
N ILE A 54 6.30 -0.38 2.04
CA ILE A 54 5.10 -1.16 1.73
C ILE A 54 5.51 -2.27 0.74
N ARG A 55 5.46 -3.52 1.19
CA ARG A 55 5.82 -4.69 0.37
C ARG A 55 4.57 -5.33 -0.22
N ILE A 56 4.54 -5.44 -1.55
CA ILE A 56 3.39 -5.93 -2.32
C ILE A 56 3.75 -7.26 -2.97
N SER A 57 2.89 -8.28 -2.85
CA SER A 57 3.04 -9.51 -3.64
C SER A 57 2.61 -9.31 -5.09
N ALA A 58 3.54 -9.53 -6.04
CA ALA A 58 3.21 -9.50 -7.48
C ALA A 58 2.14 -10.53 -7.85
N LEU A 59 2.24 -11.74 -7.28
CA LEU A 59 1.27 -12.82 -7.53
C LEU A 59 -0.09 -12.54 -6.90
N GLY A 60 -0.10 -11.91 -5.72
CA GLY A 60 -1.33 -11.57 -5.01
C GLY A 60 -2.15 -10.45 -5.65
N PHE A 61 -1.47 -9.55 -6.37
CA PHE A 61 -2.08 -8.36 -6.97
C PHE A 61 -2.25 -8.48 -8.50
N GLY A 62 -1.31 -9.14 -9.18
CA GLY A 62 -1.33 -9.26 -10.63
C GLY A 62 -1.07 -7.92 -11.32
N GLY A 63 -1.86 -7.59 -12.35
CA GLY A 63 -1.77 -6.31 -13.07
C GLY A 63 -0.48 -6.06 -13.85
N GLY A 64 0.42 -7.04 -13.97
CA GLY A 64 1.73 -6.83 -14.61
C GLY A 64 2.74 -6.12 -13.72
N LEU A 65 2.60 -6.23 -12.39
CA LEU A 65 3.66 -5.87 -11.46
C LEU A 65 4.89 -6.75 -11.67
N THR A 66 6.07 -6.14 -11.63
CA THR A 66 7.38 -6.83 -11.70
C THR A 66 8.13 -6.62 -10.40
N ALA A 67 8.83 -7.66 -9.94
CA ALA A 67 9.61 -7.60 -8.71
C ALA A 67 10.64 -6.44 -8.71
N GLY A 68 10.79 -5.80 -7.56
CA GLY A 68 11.63 -4.62 -7.34
C GLY A 68 10.82 -3.39 -6.92
N THR A 69 11.50 -2.24 -6.88
CA THR A 69 10.87 -0.96 -6.59
C THR A 69 9.79 -0.62 -7.63
N LEU A 70 8.64 -0.13 -7.18
CA LEU A 70 7.54 0.25 -8.05
C LEU A 70 7.99 1.35 -9.04
N PRO A 71 7.87 1.15 -10.36
CA PRO A 71 8.18 2.18 -11.34
C PRO A 71 7.27 3.41 -11.15
N LEU A 72 7.81 4.61 -11.34
CA LEU A 72 7.03 5.86 -11.24
C LEU A 72 5.81 5.86 -12.19
N ALA A 73 5.92 5.24 -13.36
CA ALA A 73 4.80 5.11 -14.30
C ALA A 73 3.64 4.23 -13.79
N GLN A 74 3.88 3.42 -12.75
CA GLN A 74 2.87 2.60 -12.07
C GLN A 74 2.30 3.28 -10.81
N PHE A 75 2.77 4.48 -10.46
CA PHE A 75 2.33 5.22 -9.28
C PHE A 75 1.70 6.55 -9.65
N ALA A 76 0.56 6.88 -9.05
CA ALA A 76 -0.02 8.20 -9.08
C ALA A 76 -0.32 8.66 -7.66
N SER A 77 0.06 9.90 -7.33
CA SER A 77 -0.22 10.51 -6.03
C SER A 77 -0.73 11.92 -6.21
N GLY A 78 -1.74 12.30 -5.43
CA GLY A 78 -2.24 13.67 -5.40
C GLY A 78 -3.52 13.81 -4.60
N ALA A 79 -3.96 15.06 -4.41
CA ALA A 79 -5.18 15.34 -3.65
C ALA A 79 -6.41 14.78 -4.37
N GLY A 80 -7.19 13.93 -3.70
CA GLY A 80 -8.43 13.34 -4.20
C GLY A 80 -8.23 12.33 -5.34
N VAL A 81 -7.02 11.79 -5.53
CA VAL A 81 -6.77 10.78 -6.56
C VAL A 81 -7.54 9.50 -6.24
N MET A 82 -8.52 9.15 -7.09
CA MET A 82 -9.38 7.98 -6.91
C MET A 82 -9.37 7.01 -8.10
N ALA A 83 -8.79 7.41 -9.25
CA ALA A 83 -8.76 6.60 -10.46
C ALA A 83 -7.45 6.83 -11.24
N ALA A 84 -7.02 5.80 -11.96
CA ALA A 84 -5.88 5.89 -12.84
C ALA A 84 -6.17 6.82 -14.04
N THR A 85 -5.15 7.58 -14.43
CA THR A 85 -5.13 8.43 -15.63
C THR A 85 -4.26 7.85 -16.74
N ALA A 86 -3.53 6.78 -16.46
CA ALA A 86 -2.73 6.03 -17.43
C ALA A 86 -2.95 4.52 -17.31
N ALA A 87 -2.91 3.80 -18.43
CA ALA A 87 -3.07 2.35 -18.48
C ALA A 87 -1.99 1.57 -17.70
N SER A 88 -0.85 2.21 -17.37
CA SER A 88 0.23 1.61 -16.57
C SER A 88 0.08 1.82 -15.08
N GLN A 89 -0.75 2.76 -14.62
CA GLN A 89 -0.87 3.06 -13.19
C GLN A 89 -1.50 1.88 -12.47
N ARG A 90 -0.92 1.53 -11.32
CA ARG A 90 -1.34 0.42 -10.46
C ARG A 90 -1.60 0.87 -9.06
N PHE A 91 -0.79 1.76 -8.52
CA PHE A 91 -0.99 2.31 -7.18
C PHE A 91 -1.39 3.76 -7.27
N LEU A 92 -2.48 4.08 -6.58
CA LEU A 92 -3.09 5.41 -6.53
C LEU A 92 -3.11 5.86 -5.07
N TYR A 93 -2.48 6.98 -4.78
CA TYR A 93 -2.41 7.52 -3.43
C TYR A 93 -3.12 8.87 -3.34
N ASP A 94 -4.17 8.91 -2.53
CA ASP A 94 -4.90 10.13 -2.21
C ASP A 94 -4.23 10.86 -1.03
N THR A 95 -3.56 11.97 -1.32
CA THR A 95 -2.87 12.77 -0.30
C THR A 95 -3.81 13.60 0.57
N THR A 96 -5.12 13.57 0.31
CA THR A 96 -6.14 14.21 1.17
C THR A 96 -6.62 13.27 2.26
N THR A 97 -6.78 11.98 1.93
CA THR A 97 -7.39 11.00 2.85
C THR A 97 -6.39 9.96 3.37
N GLY A 98 -5.24 9.81 2.73
CA GLY A 98 -4.30 8.73 3.01
C GLY A 98 -4.68 7.40 2.35
N ALA A 99 -5.73 7.36 1.52
CA ALA A 99 -6.14 6.12 0.86
C ALA A 99 -5.11 5.69 -0.20
N LEU A 100 -4.49 4.53 0.01
CA LEU A 100 -3.69 3.82 -0.98
C LEU A 100 -4.56 2.76 -1.66
N ARG A 101 -4.70 2.88 -2.98
CA ARG A 101 -5.52 1.97 -3.80
C ARG A 101 -4.67 1.23 -4.81
N PHE A 102 -5.13 0.03 -5.16
CA PHE A 102 -4.62 -0.74 -6.28
C PHE A 102 -5.64 -0.79 -7.41
N ASP A 103 -5.18 -0.43 -8.60
CA ASP A 103 -5.93 -0.52 -9.85
C ASP A 103 -5.31 -1.63 -10.72
N PRO A 104 -6.01 -2.74 -10.97
CA PRO A 104 -5.45 -3.88 -11.68
C PRO A 104 -5.25 -3.62 -13.18
N ASP A 105 -5.98 -2.67 -13.78
CA ASP A 105 -5.97 -2.43 -15.23
C ASP A 105 -5.78 -0.95 -15.64
N GLY A 106 -5.57 -0.06 -14.67
CA GLY A 106 -5.31 1.36 -14.90
C GLY A 106 -6.56 2.04 -15.44
N THR A 107 -6.50 2.64 -16.63
CA THR A 107 -7.69 3.27 -17.26
C THR A 107 -8.68 2.23 -17.83
N GLY A 108 -8.57 0.97 -17.43
CA GLY A 108 -9.44 -0.10 -17.85
C GLY A 108 -10.79 -0.06 -17.12
N PRO A 109 -11.66 -1.06 -17.36
CA PRO A 109 -12.98 -1.11 -16.77
C PRO A 109 -12.98 -1.52 -15.28
N SER A 110 -11.91 -2.09 -14.75
CA SER A 110 -11.86 -2.57 -13.37
C SER A 110 -11.60 -1.38 -12.44
N PRO A 111 -12.41 -1.19 -11.38
CA PRO A 111 -12.19 -0.09 -10.46
C PRO A 111 -10.97 -0.35 -9.56
N ALA A 112 -10.33 0.73 -9.13
CA ALA A 112 -9.33 0.68 -8.08
C ALA A 112 -9.94 0.23 -6.73
N VAL A 113 -9.22 -0.63 -6.02
CA VAL A 113 -9.61 -1.22 -4.73
C VAL A 113 -8.75 -0.64 -3.61
N LEU A 114 -9.34 -0.38 -2.45
CA LEU A 114 -8.58 0.08 -1.28
C LEU A 114 -7.62 -1.03 -0.80
N VAL A 115 -6.35 -0.67 -0.60
CA VAL A 115 -5.33 -1.57 -0.03
C VAL A 115 -5.10 -1.22 1.43
N ALA A 116 -4.87 0.07 1.71
CA ALA A 116 -4.66 0.56 3.06
C ALA A 116 -5.07 2.03 3.18
N ASN A 117 -5.40 2.46 4.39
CA ASN A 117 -5.44 3.86 4.78
C ASN A 117 -4.15 4.21 5.53
N LEU A 118 -3.48 5.28 5.11
CA LEU A 118 -2.28 5.80 5.75
C LEU A 118 -2.67 6.98 6.64
N THR A 119 -2.66 6.79 7.95
CA THR A 119 -3.17 7.77 8.91
C THR A 119 -2.35 9.05 8.87
N GLY A 120 -3.05 10.19 8.83
CA GLY A 120 -2.42 11.51 8.69
C GLY A 120 -1.99 11.87 7.26
N ALA A 121 -2.26 11.01 6.27
CA ALA A 121 -1.90 11.20 4.86
C ALA A 121 -0.42 11.58 4.67
N PRO A 122 0.54 10.75 5.15
CA PRO A 122 1.96 11.04 5.05
C PRO A 122 2.44 11.15 3.60
N GLY A 123 3.63 11.73 3.39
CA GLY A 123 4.27 11.66 2.08
C GLY A 123 4.61 10.22 1.73
N LEU A 124 4.13 9.74 0.58
CA LEU A 124 4.43 8.40 0.06
C LEU A 124 5.11 8.52 -1.31
N ALA A 125 6.32 7.98 -1.43
CA ALA A 125 7.03 7.89 -2.70
C ALA A 125 6.88 6.50 -3.31
N ASN A 126 6.93 6.39 -4.65
CA ASN A 126 6.94 5.09 -5.34
C ASN A 126 8.12 4.21 -4.89
N THR A 127 9.21 4.81 -4.42
CA THR A 127 10.39 4.08 -3.91
C THR A 127 10.13 3.32 -2.62
N GLN A 128 9.11 3.69 -1.86
CA GLN A 128 8.69 2.99 -0.64
C GLN A 128 7.76 1.82 -0.94
N ILE A 129 7.28 1.67 -2.19
CA ILE A 129 6.49 0.51 -2.61
C ILE A 129 7.41 -0.48 -3.30
N VAL A 130 7.59 -1.66 -2.71
CA VAL A 130 8.45 -2.73 -3.23
C VAL A 130 7.61 -3.94 -3.58
N VAL A 131 7.71 -4.39 -4.82
CA VAL A 131 7.06 -5.58 -5.32
C VAL A 131 7.97 -6.79 -5.11
N ALA A 132 7.42 -7.88 -4.54
CA ALA A 132 8.09 -9.15 -4.30
C ALA A 132 7.39 -10.32 -4.98
#